data_AF-A0A6P6CS52-F1
#
_entry.id   AF-A0A6P6CS52-F1
#
_cell.length_a   1.000
_cell.length_b   1.000
_cell.length_c   1.000
_cell.angle_alpha   90.00
_cell.angle_beta   90.00
_cell.angle_gamma   90.00
#
_symmetry.space_group_name_H-M   'P 1'
#
loop_
_entity.id
_entity.type
_entity.pdbx_description
1 polymer ?
#
loop_
_entity_poly.entity_id
_entity_poly.type
_entity_poly.pdbx_seq_one_letter_code
_entity_poly.pdbx_strand_id
1 'polypeptide(L)'
;MSSFSESALEKKLSELSNSQQSVQTLSLWLIHHRKHAGPIVSVWHRELRKATEEKKSLKRTFQQIQEEEDDDYPGSYSPQDPSAGPLLTEELIKALQDLENAASGDATVRQKIASLPQEVQDVSLLEKITDKEAAERLSKTVDEACLLLAEYNGRLAAELEDRRQLARMLVEYTQNQKDVLSEKEKKLEEYKQKLARVTQVRKELKSHIQSLPDLSLLPNVTGGLAPLPSAGDLFSTD
;
A
#
# COMPACT_ATOMS: atom_id res chain seq x y z
N MET A 1 -42.73 13.72 -10.39
CA MET A 1 -41.33 13.33 -10.67
C MET A 1 -40.42 14.22 -9.84
N SER A 2 -39.44 13.66 -9.12
CA SER A 2 -38.53 14.45 -8.27
C SER A 2 -37.74 15.45 -9.11
N SER A 3 -37.67 16.71 -8.67
CA SER A 3 -36.79 17.70 -9.27
C SER A 3 -35.32 17.35 -9.00
N PHE A 4 -34.42 17.81 -9.87
CA PHE A 4 -32.99 17.73 -9.63
C PHE A 4 -32.57 18.72 -8.54
N SER A 5 -31.71 18.28 -7.62
CA SER A 5 -31.02 19.12 -6.64
C SER A 5 -29.73 18.43 -6.23
N GLU A 6 -28.70 19.18 -5.85
CA GLU A 6 -27.42 18.61 -5.40
C GLU A 6 -27.60 17.68 -4.18
N SER A 7 -28.42 18.07 -3.20
CA SER A 7 -28.70 17.25 -2.00
C SER A 7 -29.36 15.91 -2.33
N ALA A 8 -30.26 15.88 -3.32
CA ALA A 8 -30.87 14.63 -3.79
C ALA A 8 -29.85 13.71 -4.46
N LEU A 9 -28.86 14.27 -5.16
CA LEU A 9 -27.76 13.51 -5.77
C LEU A 9 -26.80 12.98 -4.70
N GLU A 10 -26.44 13.80 -3.71
CA GLU A 10 -25.59 13.39 -2.58
C GLU A 10 -26.22 12.20 -1.84
N LYS A 11 -27.51 12.28 -1.50
CA LYS A 11 -28.23 11.18 -0.85
C LYS A 11 -28.24 9.90 -1.69
N LYS A 12 -28.44 10.04 -3.01
CA LYS A 12 -28.42 8.89 -3.93
C LYS A 12 -27.03 8.27 -4.07
N LEU A 13 -25.97 9.07 -3.99
CA LEU A 13 -24.59 8.59 -4.01
C LEU A 13 -24.21 7.92 -2.68
N SER A 14 -24.71 8.40 -1.53
CA SER A 14 -24.49 7.73 -0.25
C SER A 14 -25.20 6.37 -0.13
N GLU A 15 -26.34 6.21 -0.81
CA GLU A 15 -27.10 4.95 -0.85
C GLU A 15 -26.65 4.01 -1.99
N LEU A 16 -25.68 4.42 -2.81
CA LEU A 16 -25.20 3.63 -3.94
C LEU A 16 -24.45 2.39 -3.46
N SER A 17 -24.87 1.23 -3.95
CA SER A 17 -24.23 -0.08 -3.66
C SER A 17 -23.65 -0.70 -4.92
N ASN A 18 -22.83 -1.74 -4.76
CA ASN A 18 -22.26 -2.50 -5.88
C ASN A 18 -23.27 -3.48 -6.54
N SER A 19 -24.57 -3.31 -6.29
CA SER A 19 -25.60 -4.12 -6.91
C SER A 19 -26.04 -3.54 -8.26
N GLN A 20 -26.30 -4.40 -9.23
CA GLN A 20 -26.70 -4.00 -10.59
C GLN A 20 -27.94 -3.08 -10.58
N GLN A 21 -28.93 -3.39 -9.74
CA GLN A 21 -30.16 -2.60 -9.63
C GLN A 21 -29.89 -1.18 -9.09
N SER A 22 -29.02 -1.04 -8.10
CA SER A 22 -28.66 0.26 -7.50
C SER A 22 -27.96 1.16 -8.53
N VAL A 23 -26.98 0.61 -9.25
CA VAL A 23 -26.24 1.33 -10.30
C VAL A 23 -27.15 1.73 -11.47
N GLN A 24 -27.99 0.81 -11.95
CA GLN A 24 -28.93 1.09 -13.05
C GLN A 24 -29.95 2.17 -12.68
N THR A 25 -30.50 2.10 -11.46
CA THR A 25 -31.50 3.08 -11.00
C THR A 25 -30.92 4.48 -10.92
N LEU A 26 -29.70 4.62 -10.39
CA LEU A 26 -29.02 5.92 -10.35
C LEU A 26 -28.66 6.43 -11.75
N SER A 27 -28.13 5.55 -12.62
CA SER A 27 -27.78 5.90 -14.00
C SER A 27 -28.98 6.44 -14.77
N LEU A 28 -30.13 5.78 -14.68
CA LEU A 28 -31.37 6.21 -15.34
C LEU A 28 -31.85 7.57 -14.81
N TRP A 29 -31.73 7.81 -13.51
CA TRP A 29 -32.06 9.09 -12.89
C TRP A 29 -31.14 10.21 -13.39
N LEU A 30 -29.83 9.97 -13.51
CA LEU A 30 -28.87 10.94 -14.04
C LEU A 30 -29.15 11.28 -15.53
N ILE A 31 -29.47 10.28 -16.35
CA ILE A 31 -29.84 10.48 -17.76
C ILE A 31 -31.12 11.32 -17.88
N HIS A 32 -32.12 11.05 -17.03
CA HIS A 32 -33.34 11.84 -16.97
C HIS A 32 -33.05 13.32 -16.65
N HIS A 33 -32.08 13.59 -15.78
CA HIS A 33 -31.66 14.93 -15.39
C HIS A 33 -30.44 15.48 -16.15
N ARG A 34 -30.14 14.97 -17.35
CA ARG A 34 -28.95 15.33 -18.15
C ARG A 34 -28.76 16.83 -18.41
N LYS A 35 -29.84 17.62 -18.36
CA LYS A 35 -29.76 19.10 -18.47
C LYS A 35 -28.92 19.74 -17.35
N HIS A 36 -28.70 19.02 -16.25
CA HIS A 36 -27.85 19.43 -15.12
C HIS A 36 -26.49 18.72 -15.11
N ALA A 37 -25.98 18.29 -16.27
CA ALA A 37 -24.72 17.53 -16.36
C ALA A 37 -23.54 18.20 -15.63
N GLY A 38 -23.38 19.52 -15.75
CA GLY A 38 -22.31 20.25 -15.05
C GLY A 38 -22.37 20.08 -13.52
N PRO A 39 -23.47 20.48 -12.87
CA PRO A 39 -23.68 20.21 -11.44
C PRO A 39 -23.55 18.74 -11.05
N ILE A 40 -24.10 17.81 -11.85
CA ILE A 40 -24.00 16.37 -11.61
C ILE A 40 -22.54 15.91 -11.48
N VAL A 41 -21.69 16.29 -12.45
CA VAL A 41 -20.28 15.90 -12.47
C VAL A 41 -19.52 16.53 -11.31
N SER A 42 -19.82 17.79 -10.96
CA SER A 42 -19.22 18.49 -9.82
C SER A 42 -19.50 17.78 -8.49
N VAL A 43 -20.77 17.44 -8.23
CA VAL A 43 -21.17 16.71 -7.01
C VAL A 43 -20.58 15.31 -7.01
N TRP A 44 -20.67 14.59 -8.12
CA TRP A 44 -20.10 13.24 -8.24
C TRP A 44 -18.60 13.20 -7.94
N HIS A 45 -17.83 14.14 -8.49
CA HIS A 45 -16.39 14.24 -8.24
C HIS A 45 -16.08 14.62 -6.78
N ARG A 46 -16.88 15.50 -6.16
CA ARG A 46 -16.76 15.85 -4.74
C ARG A 46 -17.00 14.64 -3.83
N GLU A 47 -18.06 13.88 -4.06
CA GLU A 47 -18.39 12.69 -3.28
C GLU A 47 -17.41 11.53 -3.53
N LEU A 48 -16.91 11.37 -4.76
CA LEU A 48 -15.87 10.40 -5.09
C LEU A 48 -14.59 10.66 -4.27
N ARG A 49 -14.16 11.92 -4.17
CA ARG A 49 -12.98 12.29 -3.37
C ARG A 49 -13.19 11.99 -1.88
N LYS A 50 -14.37 12.30 -1.33
CA LYS A 50 -14.69 11.95 0.06
C LYS A 50 -14.64 10.44 0.31
N ALA A 51 -15.25 9.64 -0.56
CA ALA A 51 -15.24 8.18 -0.44
C ALA A 51 -13.82 7.58 -0.58
N THR A 52 -12.94 8.19 -1.39
CA THR A 52 -11.53 7.77 -1.47
C THR A 52 -10.72 8.12 -0.23
N GLU A 53 -10.99 9.27 0.41
CA GLU A 53 -10.36 9.65 1.67
C GLU A 53 -10.89 8.81 2.85
N GLU A 54 -12.18 8.46 2.88
CA GLU A 54 -12.73 7.49 3.85
C GLU A 54 -12.04 6.12 3.71
N LYS A 55 -11.88 5.60 2.48
CA LYS A 55 -11.14 4.34 2.26
C LYS A 55 -9.66 4.42 2.64
N LYS A 56 -9.02 5.60 2.56
CA LYS A 56 -7.66 5.81 3.09
C LYS A 56 -7.64 5.85 4.61
N SER A 57 -8.61 6.52 5.24
CA SER A 57 -8.73 6.63 6.70
C SER A 57 -9.06 5.29 7.37
N LEU A 58 -9.87 4.44 6.72
CA LEU A 58 -10.14 3.07 7.15
C LEU A 58 -8.90 2.17 7.08
N LYS A 59 -7.90 2.50 6.24
CA LYS A 59 -6.62 1.79 6.15
C LYS A 59 -5.54 2.34 7.07
N ARG A 60 -5.71 3.53 7.66
CA ARG A 60 -4.76 4.15 8.58
C ARG A 60 -5.50 4.96 9.64
N THR A 61 -5.70 4.36 10.80
CA THR A 61 -5.65 5.13 12.05
C THR A 61 -4.43 4.62 12.82
N PHE A 62 -3.27 5.19 12.49
CA PHE A 62 -2.16 5.17 13.44
C PHE A 62 -2.57 6.15 14.53
N GLN A 63 -2.99 5.64 15.69
CA GLN A 63 -3.16 6.49 16.85
C GLN A 63 -1.78 7.08 17.13
N GLN A 64 -1.67 8.39 16.96
CA GLN A 64 -0.48 9.15 17.29
C GLN A 64 -0.24 8.92 18.78
N ILE A 65 0.75 8.11 19.13
CA ILE A 65 1.20 7.95 20.50
C ILE A 65 1.65 9.36 20.90
N GLN A 66 1.01 9.94 21.92
CA GLN A 66 1.56 11.12 22.58
C GLN A 66 2.87 10.66 23.21
N GLU A 67 3.97 10.91 22.50
CA GLU A 67 5.30 10.84 23.09
C GLU A 67 5.38 12.01 24.08
N GLU A 68 5.24 11.70 25.37
CA GLU A 68 5.76 12.59 26.40
C GLU A 68 7.28 12.66 26.17
N GLU A 69 7.78 13.85 25.83
CA GLU A 69 9.19 14.15 25.60
C GLU A 69 10.01 13.84 26.87
N ASP A 70 10.47 12.60 27.01
CA ASP A 70 11.56 12.24 27.91
C ASP A 70 12.81 12.01 27.04
N ASP A 71 13.66 13.02 27.02
CA ASP A 71 14.78 13.31 26.10
C ASP A 71 16.01 12.37 26.23
N ASP A 72 15.83 11.09 26.56
CA ASP A 72 16.94 10.20 26.97
C ASP A 72 16.91 8.77 26.38
N TYR A 73 16.26 8.56 25.22
CA TYR A 73 16.16 7.23 24.61
C TYR A 73 17.16 7.00 23.45
N PRO A 74 18.13 6.06 23.56
CA PRO A 74 19.03 5.72 22.46
C PRO A 74 18.26 5.03 21.32
N GLY A 75 18.11 5.73 20.20
CA GLY A 75 17.28 5.38 19.05
C GLY A 75 17.81 4.29 18.12
N SER A 76 18.04 3.06 18.62
CA SER A 76 18.53 1.98 17.75
C SER A 76 18.10 0.57 18.19
N TYR A 77 16.80 0.36 18.39
CA TYR A 77 16.23 -1.00 18.44
C TYR A 77 14.99 -1.11 17.56
N SER A 78 15.19 -1.04 16.24
CA SER A 78 14.27 -1.69 15.30
C SER A 78 14.81 -3.09 15.01
N PRO A 79 14.16 -4.17 15.48
CA PRO A 79 14.55 -5.52 15.10
C PRO A 79 14.27 -5.70 13.60
N GLN A 80 15.32 -5.64 12.79
CA GLN A 80 15.25 -6.12 11.40
C GLN A 80 15.01 -7.62 11.43
N ASP A 81 13.93 -8.04 10.79
CA ASP A 81 13.49 -9.42 10.70
C ASP A 81 13.98 -10.01 9.36
N PRO A 82 14.95 -10.96 9.34
CA PRO A 82 15.62 -11.37 8.11
C PRO A 82 14.89 -12.45 7.29
N SER A 83 13.73 -12.97 7.73
CA SER A 83 13.47 -14.40 7.48
C SER A 83 12.66 -14.82 6.24
N ALA A 84 12.00 -13.96 5.45
CA ALA A 84 11.20 -14.49 4.32
C ALA A 84 10.79 -13.51 3.20
N GLY A 85 10.78 -12.19 3.47
CA GLY A 85 10.30 -11.19 2.52
C GLY A 85 11.21 -10.86 1.31
N PRO A 86 12.56 -10.90 1.40
CA PRO A 86 13.41 -10.32 0.34
C PRO A 86 13.31 -11.04 -1.00
N LEU A 87 13.42 -12.37 -1.02
CA LEU A 87 13.54 -13.15 -2.26
C LEU A 87 12.24 -13.13 -3.10
N LEU A 88 11.08 -13.36 -2.46
CA LEU A 88 9.77 -13.25 -3.14
C LEU A 88 9.49 -11.83 -3.64
N THR A 89 10.01 -10.81 -2.95
CA THR A 89 9.87 -9.41 -3.36
C THR A 89 10.73 -9.10 -4.59
N GLU A 90 11.99 -9.55 -4.59
CA GLU A 90 12.90 -9.38 -5.73
C GLU A 90 12.40 -10.11 -6.98
N GLU A 91 11.95 -11.36 -6.83
CA GLU A 91 11.36 -12.14 -7.92
C GLU A 91 10.12 -11.47 -8.51
N LEU A 92 9.22 -10.97 -7.65
CA LEU A 92 8.02 -10.26 -8.10
C LEU A 92 8.36 -8.94 -8.80
N ILE A 93 9.32 -8.17 -8.29
CA ILE A 93 9.79 -6.94 -8.93
C ILE A 93 10.33 -7.23 -10.32
N LYS A 94 11.16 -8.28 -10.46
CA LYS A 94 11.72 -8.66 -11.75
C LYS A 94 10.61 -9.05 -12.74
N ALA A 95 9.66 -9.88 -12.32
CA ALA A 95 8.54 -10.29 -13.17
C ALA A 95 7.65 -9.10 -13.60
N LEU A 96 7.49 -8.08 -12.76
CA LEU A 96 6.78 -6.85 -13.10
C LEU A 96 7.55 -6.00 -14.12
N GLN A 97 8.87 -5.89 -13.98
CA GLN A 97 9.76 -5.15 -14.91
C GLN A 97 9.83 -5.82 -16.28
N ASP A 98 9.93 -7.15 -16.31
CA ASP A 98 9.97 -7.91 -17.57
C ASP A 98 8.65 -7.73 -18.36
N LEU A 99 7.51 -7.62 -17.66
CA LEU A 99 6.21 -7.38 -18.30
C LEU A 99 6.06 -5.96 -18.89
N GLU A 100 6.76 -4.96 -18.36
CA GLU A 100 6.74 -3.59 -18.90
C GLU A 100 7.34 -3.53 -20.32
N ASN A 101 8.25 -4.44 -20.65
CA ASN A 101 8.90 -4.56 -21.95
C ASN A 101 8.24 -5.62 -22.87
N ALA A 102 7.04 -6.10 -22.54
CA ALA A 102 6.39 -7.19 -23.27
C ALA A 102 5.85 -6.79 -24.65
N ALA A 103 5.41 -7.78 -25.43
CA ALA A 103 4.94 -7.60 -26.82
C ALA A 103 3.70 -6.68 -26.94
N SER A 104 2.84 -6.65 -25.94
CA SER A 104 1.73 -5.71 -25.78
C SER A 104 2.21 -4.27 -25.51
N GLY A 105 3.48 -4.08 -25.14
CA GLY A 105 4.16 -2.79 -25.11
C GLY A 105 4.68 -2.34 -26.49
N ASP A 106 4.94 -3.27 -27.42
CA ASP A 106 5.51 -2.98 -28.76
C ASP A 106 4.51 -2.29 -29.70
N ALA A 107 4.40 -0.97 -29.55
CA ALA A 107 3.50 -0.13 -30.33
C ALA A 107 3.87 -0.11 -31.82
N THR A 108 5.15 -0.26 -32.14
CA THR A 108 5.66 -0.23 -33.52
C THR A 108 5.13 -1.40 -34.32
N VAL A 109 5.22 -2.62 -33.79
CA VAL A 109 4.68 -3.82 -34.47
C VAL A 109 3.16 -3.75 -34.58
N ARG A 110 2.46 -3.28 -33.53
CA ARG A 110 1.00 -3.09 -33.60
C ARG A 110 0.58 -2.10 -34.68
N GLN A 111 1.30 -0.98 -34.82
CA GLN A 111 1.02 0.00 -35.86
C GLN A 111 1.24 -0.60 -37.25
N LYS A 112 2.31 -1.38 -37.45
CA LYS A 112 2.56 -2.08 -38.72
C LYS A 112 1.42 -3.03 -39.07
N ILE A 113 0.97 -3.85 -38.10
CA ILE A 113 -0.17 -4.76 -38.28
C ILE A 113 -1.46 -3.99 -38.61
N ALA A 114 -1.73 -2.89 -37.90
CA ALA A 114 -2.91 -2.06 -38.14
C ALA A 114 -2.89 -1.34 -39.50
N SER A 115 -1.70 -1.09 -40.05
CA SER A 115 -1.52 -0.48 -41.37
C SER A 115 -1.51 -1.47 -42.53
N LEU A 116 -1.70 -2.77 -42.28
CA LEU A 116 -1.76 -3.77 -43.34
C LEU A 116 -2.92 -3.47 -44.29
N PRO A 117 -2.69 -3.55 -45.62
CA PRO A 117 -3.72 -3.25 -46.63
C PRO A 117 -4.89 -4.23 -46.56
N GLN A 118 -6.09 -3.80 -46.95
CA GLN A 118 -7.26 -4.69 -46.90
C GLN A 118 -7.13 -5.86 -47.88
N GLU A 119 -6.39 -5.66 -48.97
CA GLU A 119 -6.08 -6.64 -50.01
C GLU A 119 -5.34 -7.86 -49.48
N VAL A 120 -4.62 -7.77 -48.36
CA VAL A 120 -3.92 -8.93 -47.77
C VAL A 120 -4.82 -9.79 -46.87
N GLN A 121 -6.03 -9.33 -46.53
CA GLN A 121 -6.96 -10.03 -45.64
C GLN A 121 -8.33 -10.33 -46.27
N ASP A 122 -8.71 -9.61 -47.32
CA ASP A 122 -10.01 -9.73 -47.99
C ASP A 122 -9.88 -10.41 -49.36
N VAL A 123 -10.24 -11.69 -49.40
CA VAL A 123 -10.17 -12.52 -50.60
C VAL A 123 -11.04 -12.00 -51.75
N SER A 124 -12.12 -11.27 -51.45
CA SER A 124 -13.01 -10.71 -52.48
C SER A 124 -12.30 -9.64 -53.30
N LEU A 125 -11.21 -9.04 -52.82
CA LEU A 125 -10.45 -8.03 -53.56
C LEU A 125 -9.53 -8.64 -54.64
N LEU A 126 -9.31 -9.95 -54.63
CA LEU A 126 -8.45 -10.62 -55.62
C LEU A 126 -8.97 -10.48 -57.05
N GLU A 127 -10.29 -10.37 -57.24
CA GLU A 127 -10.91 -10.19 -58.56
C GLU A 127 -10.49 -8.87 -59.25
N LYS A 128 -9.98 -7.90 -58.47
CA LYS A 128 -9.51 -6.60 -58.97
C LYS A 128 -8.07 -6.64 -59.50
N ILE A 129 -7.35 -7.73 -59.25
CA ILE A 129 -5.97 -7.90 -59.71
C ILE A 129 -5.99 -8.50 -61.11
N THR A 130 -5.75 -7.65 -62.12
CA THR A 130 -5.86 -8.04 -63.54
C THR A 130 -4.52 -8.31 -64.21
N ASP A 131 -3.41 -8.02 -63.55
CA ASP A 131 -2.06 -8.19 -64.09
C ASP A 131 -1.14 -8.97 -63.15
N LYS A 132 -0.18 -9.68 -63.77
CA LYS A 132 0.75 -10.56 -63.05
C LYS A 132 1.68 -9.79 -62.11
N GLU A 133 2.11 -8.58 -62.48
CA GLU A 133 3.02 -7.79 -61.64
C GLU A 133 2.34 -7.28 -60.36
N ALA A 134 1.06 -6.90 -60.42
CA ALA A 134 0.26 -6.55 -59.25
C ALA A 134 0.02 -7.78 -58.36
N ALA A 135 -0.25 -8.95 -58.94
CA ALA A 135 -0.40 -10.19 -58.19
C ALA A 135 0.90 -10.59 -57.45
N GLU A 136 2.06 -10.51 -58.12
CA GLU A 136 3.36 -10.78 -57.50
C GLU A 136 3.70 -9.79 -56.37
N ARG A 137 3.34 -8.51 -56.52
CA ARG A 137 3.49 -7.52 -55.45
C ARG A 137 2.60 -7.84 -54.25
N LEU A 138 1.33 -8.14 -54.47
CA LEU A 138 0.41 -8.52 -53.41
C LEU A 138 0.87 -9.81 -52.72
N SER A 139 1.34 -10.81 -53.46
CA SER A 139 1.89 -12.05 -52.89
C SER A 139 3.02 -11.77 -51.91
N LYS A 140 3.98 -10.92 -52.27
CA LYS A 140 5.06 -10.53 -51.35
C LYS A 140 4.54 -9.85 -50.09
N THR A 141 3.58 -8.93 -50.24
CA THR A 141 2.97 -8.25 -49.08
C THR A 141 2.21 -9.21 -48.18
N VAL A 142 1.51 -10.21 -48.74
CA VAL A 142 0.84 -11.28 -48.00
C VAL A 142 1.87 -12.13 -47.24
N ASP A 143 2.96 -12.53 -47.87
CA ASP A 143 4.01 -13.34 -47.23
C ASP A 143 4.65 -12.59 -46.03
N GLU A 144 4.97 -11.31 -46.21
CA GLU A 144 5.49 -10.45 -45.14
C GLU A 144 4.47 -10.27 -44.00
N ALA A 145 3.20 -10.07 -44.33
CA ALA A 145 2.12 -9.94 -43.35
C ALA A 145 1.91 -11.24 -42.54
N CYS A 146 1.98 -12.40 -43.20
CA CYS A 146 1.87 -13.71 -42.56
C CYS A 146 3.01 -13.93 -41.54
N LEU A 147 4.25 -13.64 -41.92
CA LEU A 147 5.39 -13.74 -41.02
C LEU A 147 5.25 -12.79 -39.81
N LEU A 148 4.89 -11.52 -40.06
CA LEU A 148 4.69 -10.53 -39.01
C LEU A 148 3.61 -10.96 -38.00
N LEU A 149 2.47 -11.45 -38.48
CA LEU A 149 1.36 -11.92 -37.64
C LEU A 149 1.73 -13.18 -36.86
N ALA A 150 2.42 -14.13 -37.48
CA ALA A 150 2.88 -15.35 -36.81
C ALA A 150 3.85 -15.03 -35.66
N GLU A 151 4.83 -14.17 -35.91
CA GLU A 151 5.79 -13.71 -34.89
C GLU A 151 5.10 -12.92 -33.77
N TYR A 152 4.17 -12.03 -34.10
CA TYR A 152 3.44 -11.26 -33.10
C TYR A 152 2.53 -12.14 -32.24
N ASN A 153 1.79 -13.07 -32.85
CA ASN A 153 0.92 -14.00 -32.13
C ASN A 153 1.71 -14.94 -31.22
N GLY A 154 2.88 -15.41 -31.66
CA GLY A 154 3.79 -16.21 -30.84
C GLY A 154 4.28 -15.43 -29.62
N ARG A 155 4.74 -14.18 -29.82
CA ARG A 155 5.16 -13.29 -28.72
C ARG A 155 4.01 -12.97 -27.75
N LEU A 156 2.82 -12.69 -28.28
CA LEU A 156 1.63 -12.43 -27.47
C LEU A 156 1.20 -13.65 -26.64
N ALA A 157 1.29 -14.85 -27.22
CA ALA A 157 0.98 -16.09 -26.50
C ALA A 157 1.93 -16.34 -25.32
N ALA A 158 3.24 -16.09 -25.52
CA ALA A 158 4.24 -16.15 -24.45
C ALA A 158 3.92 -15.13 -23.33
N GLU A 159 3.65 -13.87 -23.71
CA GLU A 159 3.29 -12.84 -22.73
C GLU A 159 2.01 -13.21 -21.93
N LEU A 160 1.01 -13.81 -22.57
CA LEU A 160 -0.19 -14.25 -21.87
C LEU A 160 0.12 -15.30 -20.81
N GLU A 161 1.09 -16.19 -21.04
CA GLU A 161 1.53 -17.16 -20.02
C GLU A 161 2.31 -16.48 -18.90
N ASP A 162 3.21 -15.56 -19.23
CA ASP A 162 3.94 -14.76 -18.24
C ASP A 162 2.97 -13.98 -17.34
N ARG A 163 1.92 -13.38 -17.91
CA ARG A 163 0.85 -12.72 -17.15
C ARG A 163 0.08 -13.67 -16.23
N ARG A 164 -0.18 -14.91 -16.66
CA ARG A 164 -0.82 -15.92 -15.80
C ARG A 164 0.09 -16.32 -14.63
N GLN A 165 1.38 -16.46 -14.88
CA GLN A 165 2.36 -16.73 -13.83
C GLN A 165 2.45 -15.56 -12.84
N LEU A 166 2.56 -14.33 -13.33
CA LEU A 166 2.57 -13.13 -12.50
C LEU A 166 1.30 -13.02 -11.66
N ALA A 167 0.12 -13.33 -12.22
CA ALA A 167 -1.13 -13.34 -11.47
C ALA A 167 -1.09 -14.32 -10.29
N ARG A 168 -0.50 -15.52 -10.47
CA ARG A 168 -0.28 -16.48 -9.38
C ARG A 168 0.68 -15.92 -8.33
N MET A 169 1.81 -15.36 -8.76
CA MET A 169 2.78 -14.73 -7.85
C MET A 169 2.16 -13.60 -7.02
N LEU A 170 1.32 -12.76 -7.62
CA LEU A 170 0.63 -11.67 -6.91
C LEU A 170 -0.34 -12.18 -5.84
N VAL A 171 -1.07 -13.26 -6.14
CA VAL A 171 -1.99 -13.89 -5.17
C VAL A 171 -1.21 -14.43 -3.97
N GLU A 172 -0.13 -15.18 -4.23
CA GLU A 172 0.73 -15.74 -3.20
C GLU A 172 1.40 -14.63 -2.37
N TYR A 173 2.00 -13.63 -3.02
CA TYR A 173 2.63 -12.51 -2.34
C TYR A 173 1.64 -11.74 -1.46
N THR A 174 0.43 -11.50 -1.96
CA THR A 174 -0.62 -10.81 -1.19
C THR A 174 -1.02 -11.61 0.04
N GLN A 175 -1.10 -12.95 -0.07
CA GLN A 175 -1.41 -13.79 1.07
C GLN A 175 -0.28 -13.75 2.10
N ASN A 176 0.98 -13.91 1.68
CA ASN A 176 2.13 -13.81 2.57
C ASN A 176 2.22 -12.45 3.26
N GLN A 177 1.94 -11.35 2.56
CA GLN A 177 1.92 -10.01 3.16
C GLN A 177 0.82 -9.84 4.22
N LYS A 178 -0.34 -10.51 4.08
CA LYS A 178 -1.38 -10.52 5.12
C LYS A 178 -0.92 -11.27 6.37
N ASP A 179 -0.25 -12.41 6.18
CA ASP A 179 0.25 -13.21 7.29
C ASP A 179 1.33 -12.45 8.06
N VAL A 180 2.29 -11.85 7.34
CA VAL A 180 3.31 -10.95 7.92
C VAL A 180 2.67 -9.77 8.63
N LEU A 181 1.66 -9.13 8.05
CA LEU A 181 0.95 -8.01 8.68
C LEU A 181 0.35 -8.43 10.02
N SER A 182 -0.36 -9.56 10.06
CA SER A 182 -0.97 -10.09 11.28
C SER A 182 0.07 -10.38 12.37
N GLU A 183 1.23 -10.94 12.00
CA GLU A 183 2.32 -11.19 12.95
C GLU A 183 2.92 -9.88 13.48
N LYS A 184 3.14 -8.88 12.62
CA LYS A 184 3.68 -7.58 13.01
C LYS A 184 2.70 -6.82 13.91
N GLU A 185 1.40 -6.90 13.64
CA GLU A 185 0.35 -6.31 14.50
C GLU A 185 0.36 -6.95 15.90
N LYS A 186 0.43 -8.27 15.98
CA LYS A 186 0.54 -8.97 17.27
C LYS A 186 1.80 -8.55 18.03
N LYS A 187 2.94 -8.49 17.35
CA LYS A 187 4.22 -8.09 17.94
C LYS A 187 4.22 -6.64 18.41
N LEU A 188 3.54 -5.75 17.69
CA LEU A 188 3.34 -4.36 18.10
C LEU A 188 2.55 -4.28 19.41
N GLU A 189 1.50 -5.09 19.56
CA GLU A 189 0.70 -5.12 20.78
C GLU A 189 1.51 -5.63 21.99
N GLU A 190 2.35 -6.65 21.78
CA GLU A 190 3.29 -7.12 22.80
C GLU A 190 4.26 -6.02 23.24
N TYR A 191 4.77 -5.21 22.31
CA TYR A 191 5.64 -4.08 22.62
C TYR A 191 4.92 -2.96 23.36
N LYS A 192 3.66 -2.66 23.02
CA LYS A 192 2.84 -1.70 23.78
C LYS A 192 2.65 -2.14 25.23
N GLN A 193 2.36 -3.43 25.45
CA GLN A 193 2.25 -3.98 26.80
C GLN A 193 3.59 -3.91 27.56
N LYS A 194 4.71 -4.17 26.87
CA LYS A 194 6.04 -4.04 27.47
C LYS A 194 6.35 -2.59 27.84
N LEU A 195 6.02 -1.64 26.98
CA LEU A 195 6.15 -0.21 27.24
C LEU A 195 5.34 0.20 28.47
N ALA A 196 4.07 -0.20 28.56
CA ALA A 196 3.21 0.11 29.70
C ALA A 196 3.81 -0.38 31.03
N ARG A 197 4.39 -1.60 31.05
CA ARG A 197 5.11 -2.13 32.23
C ARG A 197 6.34 -1.31 32.59
N VAL A 198 7.15 -0.94 31.60
CA VAL A 198 8.35 -0.10 31.82
C VAL A 198 7.95 1.27 32.36
N THR A 199 6.91 1.89 31.81
CA THR A 199 6.39 3.18 32.28
C THR A 199 5.87 3.09 33.72
N GLN A 200 5.20 2.00 34.09
CA GLN A 200 4.78 1.77 35.48
C GLN A 200 5.98 1.66 36.43
N VAL A 201 6.97 0.81 36.10
CA VAL A 201 8.18 0.65 36.92
C VAL A 201 8.92 1.98 37.05
N ARG A 202 9.02 2.77 35.97
CA ARG A 202 9.63 4.10 36.00
C ARG A 202 8.91 5.04 36.96
N LYS A 203 7.58 5.06 36.96
CA LYS A 203 6.77 5.88 37.87
C LYS A 203 6.96 5.47 39.32
N GLU A 204 6.90 4.16 39.59
CA GLU A 204 7.10 3.60 40.94
C GLU A 204 8.52 3.86 41.45
N LEU A 205 9.54 3.68 40.60
CA LEU A 205 10.94 3.93 40.94
C LEU A 205 11.18 5.41 41.30
N LYS A 206 10.59 6.34 40.55
CA LYS A 206 10.66 7.78 40.84
C LYS A 206 10.01 8.14 42.17
N SER A 207 8.93 7.46 42.56
CA SER A 207 8.36 7.61 43.90
C SER A 207 9.21 6.95 44.98
N HIS A 208 9.77 5.77 44.69
CA HIS A 208 10.55 4.99 45.65
C HIS A 208 11.86 5.68 46.00
N ILE A 209 12.56 6.25 45.02
CA ILE A 209 13.82 6.98 45.25
C ILE A 209 13.63 8.19 46.17
N GLN A 210 12.47 8.87 46.10
CA GLN A 210 12.14 9.99 47.01
C GLN A 210 11.87 9.53 48.45
N SER A 211 11.54 8.25 48.67
CA SER A 211 11.32 7.68 50.00
C SER A 211 12.60 7.14 50.65
N LEU A 212 13.70 7.04 49.90
CA LEU A 212 14.97 6.56 50.41
C LEU A 212 15.75 7.71 51.07
N PRO A 213 16.43 7.46 52.20
CA PRO A 213 17.25 8.47 52.85
C PRO A 213 18.44 8.84 51.95
N ASP A 214 18.64 10.14 51.75
CA ASP A 214 19.83 10.65 51.07
C ASP A 214 21.04 10.51 52.01
N LEU A 215 21.88 9.51 51.73
CA LEU A 215 23.08 9.22 52.50
C LEU A 215 24.15 10.32 52.38
N SER A 216 24.02 11.26 51.43
CA SER A 216 24.91 12.42 51.33
C SER A 216 24.61 13.51 52.37
N LEU A 217 23.41 13.48 52.96
CA LEU A 217 23.01 14.36 54.07
C LEU A 217 23.41 13.79 55.44
N LEU A 218 23.96 12.56 55.50
CA LEU A 218 24.51 12.04 56.73
C LEU A 218 25.79 12.83 57.08
N PRO A 219 25.95 13.27 58.34
CA PRO A 219 27.18 13.90 58.77
C PRO A 219 28.35 12.95 58.51
N ASN A 220 29.41 13.48 57.90
CA ASN A 220 30.56 12.70 57.48
C ASN A 220 31.23 12.02 58.69
N VAL A 221 30.97 10.72 58.90
CA VAL A 221 31.52 9.95 60.03
C VAL A 221 33.02 9.63 59.88
N THR A 222 33.71 10.24 58.91
CA THR A 222 35.19 10.14 58.78
C THR A 222 35.94 11.00 59.80
N GLY A 223 35.28 11.95 60.47
CA GLY A 223 35.77 12.51 61.73
C GLY A 223 35.17 11.72 62.87
N GLY A 224 35.88 10.69 63.36
CA GLY A 224 35.37 9.70 64.32
C GLY A 224 34.48 10.28 65.43
N LEU A 225 33.46 9.50 65.83
CA LEU A 225 32.62 9.81 66.99
C LEU A 225 33.50 10.32 68.13
N ALA A 226 33.12 11.43 68.76
CA ALA A 226 33.81 11.92 69.95
C ALA A 226 34.01 10.73 70.89
N PRO A 227 35.24 10.46 71.37
CA PRO A 227 35.50 9.29 72.19
C PRO A 227 34.52 9.31 73.36
N LEU A 228 33.81 8.19 73.57
CA LEU A 228 32.90 8.06 74.69
C LEU A 228 33.67 8.42 75.97
N PRO A 229 33.04 9.17 76.90
CA PRO A 229 33.69 9.51 78.17
C PRO A 229 34.21 8.23 78.82
N SER A 230 35.43 8.28 79.33
CA SER A 230 36.02 7.13 80.01
C SER A 230 35.16 6.79 81.22
N ALA A 231 35.15 5.55 81.69
CA ALA A 231 34.45 5.19 82.92
C ALA A 231 34.88 6.06 84.12
N GLY A 232 36.08 6.67 84.09
CA GLY A 232 36.54 7.65 85.08
C GLY A 232 35.89 9.04 84.98
N ASP A 233 35.46 9.48 83.80
CA ASP A 233 34.78 10.78 83.59
C ASP A 233 33.37 10.79 84.16
N LEU A 234 32.71 9.63 84.24
CA LEU A 234 31.34 9.49 84.78
C LEU A 234 31.28 9.58 86.32
N PHE A 235 32.43 9.48 87.00
CA PHE A 235 32.52 9.48 88.46
C PHE A 235 33.49 10.54 89.02
N SER A 236 33.94 11.50 88.20
CA SER A 236 34.79 12.60 88.66
C SER A 236 33.92 13.79 89.05
N THR A 237 33.65 13.93 90.35
CA THR A 237 33.13 15.15 90.95
C THR A 237 34.29 16.08 91.30
N ASP A 238 34.58 17.06 90.44
CA ASP A 238 34.92 18.46 90.75
C ASP A 238 35.42 19.21 89.49
#